data_AF-A0A0X3Q282-F1
#
_entry.id   AF-A0A0X3Q282-F1
#
_cell.length_a   1.000
_cell.length_b   1.000
_cell.length_c   1.000
_cell.angle_alpha   90.00
_cell.angle_beta   90.00
_cell.angle_gamma   90.00
#
_symmetry.space_group_name_H-M   'P 1'
#
loop_
_entity.id
_entity.type
_entity.pdbx_description
1 polymer ?
#
loop_
_entity_poly.entity_id
_entity_poly.type
_entity_poly.pdbx_seq_one_letter_code
_entity_poly.pdbx_strand_id
1 'polypeptide(L)'
;MPHVTVYRAARLKRYFAPFVSFATFFRLTFFVSSLFIPFLIAYRSSGFWLTRIISFEQPLFKATREIYFEAHSVDQTYSWSTIPGLNPQLTSSLTVPALYFVEFDDNNDGILDGCNLAFSLPITDTVIMFYALVVLAKTNGVRLLLMLSL
;
A
#
# COMPACT_ATOMS: atom_id res chain seq x y z
N MET A 1 40.37 -11.86 79.15
CA MET A 1 40.79 -10.53 78.66
C MET A 1 41.15 -10.66 77.18
N PRO A 2 40.57 -9.87 76.26
CA PRO A 2 40.90 -9.97 74.84
C PRO A 2 42.29 -9.39 74.56
N HIS A 3 43.07 -10.09 73.75
CA HIS A 3 44.42 -9.70 73.36
C HIS A 3 44.34 -8.58 72.31
N VAL A 4 44.78 -7.37 72.65
CA VAL A 4 44.84 -6.24 71.72
C VAL A 4 46.24 -6.16 71.12
N THR A 5 46.37 -6.41 69.82
CA THR A 5 47.62 -6.25 69.07
C THR A 5 47.64 -4.88 68.37
N VAL A 6 48.57 -4.00 68.77
CA VAL A 6 48.80 -2.70 68.12
C VAL A 6 49.97 -2.85 67.14
N TYR A 7 49.71 -2.58 65.86
CA TYR A 7 50.72 -2.68 64.80
C TYR A 7 51.37 -1.31 64.54
N ARG A 8 52.70 -1.28 64.40
CA ARG A 8 53.51 -0.06 64.20
C ARG A 8 53.47 0.50 62.77
N ALA A 9 53.05 -0.29 61.79
CA ALA A 9 53.03 0.09 60.37
C ALA A 9 51.69 -0.27 59.72
N ALA A 10 51.32 0.45 58.65
CA ALA A 10 50.08 0.22 57.92
C ALA A 10 50.03 -1.21 57.35
N ARG A 11 49.02 -1.97 57.76
CA ARG A 11 48.80 -3.33 57.25
C ARG A 11 48.12 -3.25 55.88
N LEU A 12 48.90 -3.42 54.81
CA LEU A 12 48.35 -3.57 53.47
C LEU A 12 47.71 -4.95 53.33
N LYS A 13 46.37 -5.01 53.31
CA LYS A 13 45.61 -6.20 52.92
C LYS A 13 45.30 -6.12 51.44
N ARG A 14 45.86 -7.03 50.64
CA ARG A 14 45.51 -7.16 49.22
C ARG A 14 44.36 -8.15 49.10
N TYR A 15 43.20 -7.66 48.68
CA TYR A 15 42.03 -8.49 48.43
C TYR A 15 42.15 -9.10 47.03
N PHE A 16 42.10 -10.42 46.95
CA PHE A 16 42.04 -11.16 45.70
C PHE A 16 40.61 -11.61 45.46
N ALA A 17 40.04 -11.27 44.31
CA ALA A 17 38.74 -11.79 43.91
C ALA A 17 38.95 -13.17 43.27
N PRO A 18 38.32 -14.24 43.78
CA PRO A 18 38.41 -15.55 43.16
C PRO A 18 37.66 -15.57 41.82
N PHE A 19 38.22 -16.28 40.83
CA PHE A 19 37.62 -16.41 39.50
C PHE A 19 36.23 -17.06 39.55
N VAL A 20 36.01 -18.00 40.48
CA VAL A 20 34.71 -18.63 40.72
C VAL A 20 34.12 -18.02 41.99
N SER A 21 33.33 -16.97 41.82
CA SER A 21 32.61 -16.30 42.91
C SER A 21 31.17 -16.00 42.48
N PHE A 22 30.28 -15.81 43.45
CA PHE A 22 28.89 -15.39 43.18
C PHE A 22 28.86 -14.07 42.41
N ALA A 23 29.73 -13.11 42.74
CA ALA A 23 29.85 -11.84 42.02
C ALA A 23 30.26 -12.04 40.54
N THR A 24 31.17 -12.98 40.26
CA THR A 24 31.55 -13.33 38.88
C THR A 24 30.37 -13.94 38.12
N PHE A 25 29.57 -14.80 38.78
CA PHE A 25 28.36 -15.37 38.20
C PHE A 25 27.33 -14.28 37.83
N PHE A 26 26.99 -13.35 38.74
CA PHE A 26 26.10 -12.24 38.40
C PHE A 26 26.61 -11.41 37.24
N ARG A 27 27.91 -11.06 37.27
CA ARG A 27 28.52 -10.27 36.20
C ARG A 27 28.41 -10.98 34.86
N LEU A 28 28.65 -12.30 34.82
CA LEU A 28 28.50 -13.09 33.60
C LEU A 28 27.05 -13.13 33.13
N THR A 29 26.09 -13.37 34.04
CA THR A 29 24.67 -13.39 33.70
C THR A 29 24.22 -12.06 33.12
N PHE A 30 24.53 -10.93 33.76
CA PHE A 30 24.18 -9.61 33.25
C PHE A 30 24.85 -9.32 31.89
N PHE A 31 26.10 -9.71 31.71
CA PHE A 31 26.80 -9.54 30.44
C PHE A 31 26.13 -10.33 29.31
N VAL A 32 25.83 -11.61 29.55
CA VAL A 32 25.13 -12.49 28.61
C VAL A 32 23.73 -11.91 28.32
N SER A 33 22.94 -11.62 29.34
CA SER A 33 21.60 -11.05 29.17
C SER A 33 21.63 -9.73 28.40
N SER A 34 22.56 -8.83 28.72
CA SER A 34 22.72 -7.55 28.00
C SER A 34 23.04 -7.72 26.53
N LEU A 35 23.73 -8.81 26.16
CA LEU A 35 24.02 -9.12 24.76
C LEU A 35 22.82 -9.77 24.07
N PHE A 36 22.23 -10.81 24.69
CA PHE A 36 21.22 -11.65 24.03
C PHE A 36 19.80 -11.04 24.01
N ILE A 37 19.41 -10.27 25.03
CA ILE A 37 18.06 -9.69 25.11
C ILE A 37 17.74 -8.78 23.90
N PRO A 38 18.61 -7.84 23.48
CA PRO A 38 18.36 -7.01 22.30
C PRO A 38 18.15 -7.83 21.02
N PHE A 39 18.95 -8.89 20.82
CA PHE A 39 18.81 -9.77 19.65
C PHE A 39 17.51 -10.57 19.68
N LEU A 40 17.07 -11.04 20.85
CA LEU A 40 15.79 -11.74 20.98
C LEU A 40 14.62 -10.82 20.65
N ILE A 41 14.66 -9.58 21.15
CA ILE A 41 13.64 -8.56 20.85
C ILE A 41 13.63 -8.24 19.36
N ALA A 42 14.80 -8.03 18.75
CA ALA A 42 14.93 -7.74 17.33
C ALA A 42 14.46 -8.91 16.44
N TYR A 43 14.74 -10.15 16.85
CA TYR A 43 14.24 -11.35 16.17
C TYR A 43 12.70 -11.46 16.24
N ARG A 44 12.11 -11.15 17.41
CA ARG A 44 10.66 -11.20 17.62
C ARG A 44 9.90 -10.02 17.02
N SER A 45 10.54 -8.86 16.87
CA SER A 45 9.89 -7.67 16.32
C SER A 45 9.71 -7.72 14.81
N SER A 46 10.16 -8.78 14.14
CA SER A 46 10.15 -8.97 12.67
C SER A 46 10.87 -7.87 11.88
N GLY A 47 11.32 -6.78 12.51
CA GLY A 47 11.90 -5.60 11.86
C GLY A 47 13.39 -5.68 11.61
N PHE A 48 14.10 -6.65 12.21
CA PHE A 48 15.56 -6.73 12.10
C PHE A 48 16.05 -7.05 10.68
N TRP A 49 15.23 -7.72 9.87
CA TRP A 49 15.57 -8.19 8.51
C TRP A 49 14.50 -7.82 7.47
N LEU A 50 13.84 -6.66 7.62
CA LEU A 50 12.97 -6.18 6.54
C LEU A 50 13.81 -5.74 5.34
N THR A 51 13.93 -6.60 4.33
CA THR A 51 14.67 -6.30 3.09
C THR A 51 13.93 -5.31 2.19
N ARG A 52 12.61 -5.23 2.30
CA ARG A 52 11.78 -4.31 1.51
C ARG A 52 10.51 -3.97 2.27
N ILE A 53 10.23 -2.67 2.41
CA ILE A 53 8.90 -2.18 2.76
C ILE A 53 8.22 -1.89 1.42
N ILE A 54 7.18 -2.65 1.10
CA ILE A 54 6.33 -2.35 -0.06
C ILE A 54 5.17 -1.53 0.47
N SER A 55 5.27 -0.21 0.30
CA SER A 55 4.17 0.71 0.57
C SER A 55 3.34 0.85 -0.69
N PHE A 56 2.10 0.38 -0.66
CA PHE A 56 1.13 0.70 -1.69
C PHE A 56 0.41 1.98 -1.28
N GLU A 57 0.72 3.09 -1.94
CA GLU A 57 -0.12 4.27 -1.82
C GLU A 57 -1.36 4.05 -2.69
N GLN A 58 -2.55 4.16 -2.10
CA GLN A 58 -3.79 4.14 -2.85
C GLN A 58 -3.86 5.43 -3.69
N PRO A 59 -3.85 5.32 -5.03
CA PRO A 59 -4.00 6.51 -5.86
C PRO A 59 -5.41 7.07 -5.63
N LEU A 60 -5.49 8.30 -5.11
CA LEU A 60 -6.76 9.03 -5.02
C LEU A 60 -7.22 9.40 -6.44
N PHE A 61 -7.99 8.52 -7.07
CA PHE A 61 -8.70 8.81 -8.32
C PHE A 61 -10.12 9.24 -8.00
N LYS A 62 -10.60 10.26 -8.70
CA LYS A 62 -12.00 10.64 -8.73
C LYS A 62 -12.52 10.31 -10.12
N ALA A 63 -13.50 9.42 -10.22
CA ALA A 63 -14.11 9.17 -11.51
C ALA A 63 -14.85 10.44 -11.97
N THR A 64 -14.44 11.02 -13.09
CA THR A 64 -15.14 12.16 -13.70
C THR A 64 -16.45 11.75 -14.36
N ARG A 65 -16.66 10.44 -14.52
CA ARG A 65 -17.80 9.84 -15.24
C ARG A 65 -17.90 10.34 -16.69
N GLU A 66 -16.76 10.79 -17.23
CA GLU A 66 -16.57 11.19 -18.62
C GLU A 66 -16.11 9.95 -19.41
N ILE A 67 -16.98 9.46 -20.29
CA ILE A 67 -16.82 8.20 -21.01
C ILE A 67 -17.21 8.44 -22.48
N TYR A 68 -16.48 7.82 -23.39
CA TYR A 68 -16.77 7.78 -24.81
C TYR A 68 -16.67 6.34 -25.29
N PHE A 69 -17.60 5.93 -26.13
CA PHE A 69 -17.59 4.63 -26.78
C PHE A 69 -17.85 4.79 -28.27
N GLU A 70 -17.20 3.93 -29.05
CA GLU A 70 -17.37 3.82 -30.48
C GLU A 70 -17.28 2.36 -30.89
N ALA A 71 -18.25 1.87 -31.64
CA ALA A 71 -18.30 0.53 -32.19
C ALA A 71 -18.47 0.62 -33.70
N HIS A 72 -17.64 -0.12 -34.44
CA HIS A 72 -17.70 -0.18 -35.89
C HIS A 72 -18.26 -1.53 -36.35
N SER A 73 -19.33 -1.46 -37.14
CA SER A 73 -19.84 -2.55 -37.96
C SER A 73 -19.32 -2.39 -39.41
N VAL A 74 -19.67 -3.31 -40.30
CA VAL A 74 -19.30 -3.26 -41.72
C VAL A 74 -19.84 -1.99 -42.38
N ASP A 75 -21.10 -1.65 -42.09
CA ASP A 75 -21.84 -0.60 -42.80
C ASP A 75 -22.14 0.64 -41.94
N GLN A 76 -22.01 0.52 -40.62
CA GLN A 76 -22.42 1.56 -39.67
C GLN A 76 -21.44 1.70 -38.51
N THR A 77 -21.32 2.92 -38.00
CA THR A 77 -20.62 3.21 -36.74
C THR A 77 -21.64 3.63 -35.69
N TYR A 78 -21.43 3.19 -34.46
CA TYR A 78 -22.25 3.47 -33.30
C TYR A 78 -21.38 4.17 -32.27
N SER A 79 -21.75 5.38 -31.87
CA SER A 79 -20.95 6.18 -30.94
C SER A 79 -21.83 6.83 -29.87
N TRP A 80 -21.24 7.04 -28.69
CA TRP A 80 -21.91 7.74 -27.61
C TRP A 80 -20.91 8.26 -26.58
N SER A 81 -21.24 9.36 -25.93
CA SER A 81 -20.43 9.92 -24.86
C SER A 81 -21.25 10.51 -23.72
N THR A 82 -20.66 10.53 -22.52
CA THR A 82 -21.09 11.41 -21.42
C THR A 82 -20.35 12.75 -21.41
N ILE A 83 -19.36 12.95 -22.28
CA ILE A 83 -18.57 14.19 -22.36
C ILE A 83 -19.47 15.32 -22.88
N PRO A 84 -19.62 16.44 -22.13
CA PRO A 84 -20.47 17.55 -22.54
C PRO A 84 -20.08 18.08 -23.93
N GLY A 85 -21.06 18.23 -24.80
CA GLY A 85 -20.88 18.81 -26.13
C GLY A 85 -20.38 17.86 -27.23
N LEU A 86 -20.03 16.61 -26.90
CA LEU A 86 -19.57 15.65 -27.91
C LEU A 86 -20.73 14.97 -28.65
N ASN A 87 -21.80 14.58 -27.96
CA ASN A 87 -22.95 13.90 -28.58
C ASN A 87 -23.58 14.66 -29.77
N PRO A 88 -23.75 16.00 -29.74
CA PRO A 88 -24.25 16.74 -30.89
C PRO A 88 -23.36 16.63 -32.14
N GLN A 89 -22.06 16.40 -31.98
CA GLN A 89 -21.12 16.23 -33.10
C GLN A 89 -21.20 14.83 -33.72
N LEU A 90 -21.73 13.86 -32.98
CA LEU A 90 -21.81 12.45 -33.33
C LEU A 90 -23.17 12.04 -33.93
N THR A 91 -23.99 13.00 -34.35
CA THR A 91 -25.39 12.78 -34.72
C THR A 91 -25.61 11.67 -35.76
N SER A 92 -24.66 11.45 -36.68
CA SER A 92 -24.72 10.40 -37.71
C SER A 92 -24.50 8.97 -37.18
N SER A 93 -23.81 8.81 -36.06
CA SER A 93 -23.49 7.53 -35.43
C SER A 93 -24.06 7.39 -34.01
N LEU A 94 -24.80 8.39 -33.52
CA LEU A 94 -25.24 8.46 -32.14
C LEU A 94 -26.19 7.31 -31.78
N THR A 95 -25.79 6.46 -30.84
CA THR A 95 -26.63 5.37 -30.32
C THR A 95 -26.49 5.29 -28.82
N VAL A 96 -27.59 5.53 -28.10
CA VAL A 96 -27.58 5.61 -26.63
C VAL A 96 -27.50 4.19 -26.02
N PRO A 97 -26.44 3.86 -25.26
CA PRO A 97 -26.33 2.59 -24.56
C PRO A 97 -27.10 2.61 -23.23
N ALA A 98 -27.40 1.42 -22.71
CA ALA A 98 -27.67 1.25 -21.29
C ALA A 98 -26.34 1.25 -20.53
N LEU A 99 -26.15 2.22 -19.64
CA LEU A 99 -24.92 2.42 -18.87
C LEU A 99 -25.17 2.18 -17.38
N TYR A 100 -24.28 1.42 -16.74
CA TYR A 100 -24.22 1.25 -15.30
C TYR A 100 -22.82 1.60 -14.82
N PHE A 101 -22.73 2.57 -13.91
CA PHE A 101 -21.48 3.02 -13.31
C PHE A 101 -21.63 3.07 -11.80
N VAL A 102 -20.86 2.25 -11.09
CA VAL A 102 -20.88 2.19 -9.63
C VAL A 102 -19.48 2.27 -9.07
N GLU A 103 -19.29 3.19 -8.14
CA GLU A 103 -18.09 3.32 -7.33
C GLU A 103 -18.27 2.47 -6.07
N PHE A 104 -17.22 1.81 -5.62
CA PHE A 104 -17.26 0.96 -4.44
C PHE A 104 -16.10 1.27 -3.49
N ASP A 105 -16.39 1.04 -2.22
CA ASP A 105 -15.51 1.17 -1.06
C ASP A 105 -15.64 -0.17 -0.32
N ASP A 106 -14.62 -1.02 -0.45
CA ASP A 106 -14.68 -2.40 0.03
C ASP A 106 -14.44 -2.47 1.55
N ASN A 107 -13.74 -1.48 2.11
CA ASN A 107 -13.36 -1.45 3.52
C ASN A 107 -14.22 -0.48 4.37
N ASN A 108 -15.09 0.31 3.71
CA ASN A 108 -15.96 1.35 4.27
C ASN A 108 -15.20 2.43 5.06
N ASP A 109 -13.99 2.79 4.63
CA ASP A 109 -13.21 3.87 5.25
C ASP A 109 -13.59 5.27 4.73
N GLY A 110 -14.50 5.33 3.74
CA GLY A 110 -14.97 6.56 3.10
C GLY A 110 -14.10 6.99 1.91
N ILE A 111 -13.09 6.20 1.54
CA ILE A 111 -12.26 6.38 0.36
C ILE A 111 -12.70 5.34 -0.69
N LEU A 112 -12.92 5.79 -1.93
CA LEU A 112 -13.30 4.89 -3.01
C LEU A 112 -12.11 4.01 -3.43
N ASP A 113 -12.33 2.71 -3.45
CA ASP A 113 -11.34 1.70 -3.83
C ASP A 113 -11.34 1.39 -5.32
N GLY A 114 -12.50 1.55 -5.98
CA GLY A 114 -12.66 1.20 -7.38
C GLY A 114 -13.96 1.68 -8.00
N CYS A 115 -14.12 1.38 -9.29
CA CYS A 115 -15.37 1.57 -10.00
C CYS A 115 -15.64 0.44 -10.99
N ASN A 116 -16.90 0.04 -11.10
CA ASN A 116 -17.40 -0.91 -12.09
C ASN A 116 -18.19 -0.15 -13.16
N LEU A 117 -17.77 -0.35 -14.40
CA LEU A 117 -18.40 0.18 -15.60
C LEU A 117 -18.96 -0.99 -16.41
N ALA A 118 -20.28 -1.07 -16.51
CA ALA A 118 -20.97 -1.99 -17.40
C ALA A 118 -21.78 -1.18 -18.41
N PHE A 119 -21.74 -1.59 -19.67
CA PHE A 119 -22.53 -0.96 -20.72
C PHE A 119 -23.13 -2.03 -21.64
N SER A 120 -24.27 -1.72 -22.22
CA SER A 120 -24.94 -2.55 -23.21
C SER A 120 -25.43 -1.67 -24.36
N LEU A 121 -24.97 -1.97 -25.56
CA LEU A 121 -25.35 -1.28 -26.79
C LEU A 121 -26.51 -2.04 -27.46
N PRO A 122 -27.62 -1.37 -27.81
CA PRO A 122 -28.74 -2.00 -28.52
C PRO A 122 -28.43 -2.14 -30.01
N ILE A 123 -27.46 -2.98 -30.34
CA ILE A 123 -27.00 -3.22 -31.71
C ILE A 123 -27.42 -4.62 -32.18
N THR A 124 -27.86 -4.72 -33.43
CA THR A 124 -28.21 -5.99 -34.08
C THR A 124 -27.08 -6.54 -34.95
N ASP A 125 -26.15 -5.68 -35.36
CA ASP A 125 -25.08 -6.03 -36.29
C ASP A 125 -23.86 -6.64 -35.59
N THR A 126 -23.00 -7.32 -36.37
CA THR A 126 -21.71 -7.79 -35.88
C THR A 126 -20.71 -6.65 -35.78
N VAL A 127 -20.26 -6.36 -34.55
CA VAL A 127 -19.19 -5.40 -34.30
C VAL A 127 -17.85 -6.01 -34.73
N ILE A 128 -17.11 -5.26 -35.53
CA ILE A 128 -15.77 -5.62 -36.00
C ILE A 128 -14.71 -5.03 -35.08
N MET A 129 -14.93 -3.80 -34.61
CA MET A 129 -14.00 -3.11 -33.71
C MET A 129 -14.75 -2.29 -32.67
N PHE A 130 -14.18 -2.22 -31.47
CA PHE A 130 -14.72 -1.44 -30.37
C PHE A 130 -13.64 -0.57 -29.72
N TYR A 131 -13.94 0.71 -29.55
CA TYR A 131 -13.13 1.68 -28.82
C TYR A 131 -13.90 2.20 -27.62
N ALA A 132 -13.25 2.16 -26.46
CA ALA A 132 -13.73 2.82 -25.25
C ALA A 132 -12.66 3.77 -24.73
N LEU A 133 -13.07 4.99 -24.40
CA LEU A 133 -12.26 5.98 -23.72
C LEU A 133 -12.93 6.31 -22.39
N VAL A 134 -12.24 6.01 -21.30
CA VAL A 134 -12.67 6.36 -19.95
C VAL A 134 -11.69 7.41 -19.43
N VAL A 135 -12.22 8.58 -19.07
CA VAL A 135 -11.42 9.63 -18.43
C VAL A 135 -11.47 9.44 -16.93
N LEU A 136 -10.30 9.34 -16.31
CA LEU A 136 -10.14 9.29 -14.86
C LEU A 136 -9.35 10.52 -14.44
N ALA A 137 -9.84 11.30 -13.47
CA ALA A 137 -9.07 12.42 -12.94
C ALA A 137 -8.37 12.00 -11.65
N LYS A 138 -7.07 12.24 -11.58
CA LYS A 138 -6.35 12.24 -10.30
C LYS A 138 -6.73 13.51 -9.54
N THR A 139 -6.81 13.42 -8.21
CA THR A 139 -7.08 14.56 -7.32
C THR A 139 -6.14 15.76 -7.52
N ASN A 140 -4.93 15.54 -8.05
CA ASN A 140 -3.97 16.61 -8.38
C ASN A 140 -4.23 17.31 -9.73
N GLY A 141 -5.41 17.12 -10.35
CA GLY A 141 -5.79 17.75 -11.63
C GLY A 141 -5.22 17.07 -12.88
N VAL A 142 -4.40 16.02 -12.73
CA VAL A 142 -3.89 15.22 -13.84
C VAL A 142 -5.01 14.30 -14.35
N ARG A 143 -5.42 14.47 -15.59
CA ARG A 143 -6.38 13.59 -16.27
C ARG A 143 -5.64 12.42 -16.90
N LEU A 144 -6.08 11.21 -16.58
CA LEU A 144 -5.60 9.96 -17.14
C LEU A 144 -6.64 9.46 -18.15
N LEU A 145 -6.18 9.18 -19.37
CA LEU A 145 -6.99 8.66 -20.45
C LEU A 145 -6.72 7.17 -20.56
N LEU A 146 -7.76 6.37 -20.33
CA LEU A 146 -7.69 4.93 -20.48
C LEU A 146 -8.43 4.56 -21.77
N MET A 147 -7.67 4.13 -22.77
CA MET A 147 -8.19 3.71 -24.07
C MET A 147 -8.14 2.19 -24.15
N LEU A 148 -9.30 1.58 -24.35
CA LEU A 148 -9.47 0.15 -24.55
C LEU A 148 -9.90 -0.06 -26.01
N SER A 149 -9.14 -0.87 -26.73
CA SER A 149 -9.49 -1.34 -28.07
C SER A 149 -9.65 -2.85 -28.05
N LEU A 150 -10.80 -3.36 -28.50
CA LEU A 150 -11.13 -4.77 -28.60
C LEU A 150 -11.52 -5.14 -30.02
#